data_AF-A0A7S4P5U6-F1
#
_entry.id   AF-A0A7S4P5U6-F1
#
_cell.length_a   1.000
_cell.length_b   1.000
_cell.length_c   1.000
_cell.angle_alpha   90.00
_cell.angle_beta   90.00
_cell.angle_gamma   90.00
#
_symmetry.space_group_name_H-M   'P 1'
#
loop_
_entity.id
_entity.type
_entity.pdbx_description
1 polymer ?
#
loop_
_entity_poly.entity_id
_entity_poly.type
_entity_poly.pdbx_seq_one_letter_code
_entity_poly.pdbx_strand_id
1 'polypeptide(L)'
;MISSLKKNNITFKTFYDECVNDPRVGRQQLSSFLIMPVQRIPRYLLLLSEILKHTEEDHPDHKNLKTAVSAISDMNTMLDNKMEEAMQFKRVLLLDDQLYWPEPNLRKIVNLRGKHTRRLLLEETQVFWAPPSSFCSLLPSPFVKEGEEGEEE
;
A
#
# COMPACT_ATOMS: atom_id res chain seq x y z
N MET A 1 -7.68 -7.43 -9.69
CA MET A 1 -6.69 -7.41 -10.80
C MET A 1 -6.80 -8.66 -11.67
N ILE A 2 -6.51 -9.86 -11.14
CA ILE A 2 -6.62 -11.13 -11.90
C ILE A 2 -8.04 -11.35 -12.48
N SER A 3 -9.09 -11.06 -11.71
CA SER A 3 -10.49 -11.19 -12.19
C SER A 3 -10.83 -10.27 -13.36
N SER A 4 -10.19 -9.09 -13.44
CA SER A 4 -10.38 -8.15 -14.56
C SER A 4 -9.65 -8.67 -15.81
N LEU A 5 -8.44 -9.21 -15.65
CA LEU A 5 -7.67 -9.82 -16.74
C LEU A 5 -8.39 -11.05 -17.33
N LYS A 6 -9.01 -11.89 -16.49
CA LYS A 6 -9.84 -13.02 -16.96
C LYS A 6 -11.07 -12.57 -17.75
N LYS A 7 -11.62 -11.40 -17.47
CA LYS A 7 -12.81 -10.87 -18.15
C LYS A 7 -12.47 -10.22 -19.49
N ASN A 8 -11.35 -9.51 -19.56
CA ASN A 8 -10.99 -8.69 -20.71
C ASN A 8 -10.13 -9.43 -21.75
N ASN A 9 -9.49 -10.54 -21.37
CA ASN A 9 -8.60 -11.28 -22.26
C ASN A 9 -8.97 -12.78 -22.29
N ILE A 10 -9.56 -13.21 -23.40
CA ILE A 10 -10.02 -14.58 -23.62
C ILE A 10 -8.85 -15.57 -23.65
N THR A 11 -7.74 -15.21 -24.32
CA THR A 11 -6.54 -16.05 -24.39
C THR A 11 -5.96 -16.32 -23.00
N PHE A 12 -5.89 -15.29 -22.15
CA PHE A 12 -5.45 -15.43 -20.77
C PHE A 12 -6.40 -16.29 -19.93
N LYS A 13 -7.71 -16.16 -20.14
CA LYS A 13 -8.71 -17.00 -19.46
C LYS A 13 -8.53 -18.47 -19.80
N THR A 14 -8.39 -18.81 -21.08
CA THR A 14 -8.18 -20.20 -21.53
C THR A 14 -6.91 -20.79 -20.92
N PHE A 15 -5.79 -20.08 -21.01
CA PHE A 15 -4.53 -20.50 -20.38
C PHE A 15 -4.66 -20.67 -18.86
N TYR A 16 -5.33 -19.74 -18.18
CA TYR A 16 -5.56 -19.82 -16.74
C TYR A 16 -6.37 -21.07 -16.36
N ASP A 17 -7.43 -21.35 -17.12
CA ASP A 17 -8.30 -22.49 -16.84
C ASP A 17 -7.58 -23.83 -17.16
N GLU A 18 -6.70 -23.88 -18.17
CA GLU A 18 -5.78 -25.01 -18.39
C GLU A 18 -4.85 -25.23 -17.20
N CYS A 19 -4.21 -24.17 -16.69
CA CYS A 19 -3.32 -24.28 -15.52
C CYS A 19 -4.04 -24.73 -14.25
N VAL A 20 -5.28 -24.28 -14.00
CA VAL A 20 -6.04 -24.70 -12.80
C VAL A 20 -6.48 -26.16 -12.87
N ASN A 21 -6.71 -26.69 -14.08
CA ASN A 21 -7.09 -28.07 -14.30
C ASN A 21 -5.89 -29.04 -14.31
N ASP A 22 -4.66 -28.51 -14.31
CA ASP A 22 -3.45 -29.33 -14.23
C ASP A 22 -3.38 -30.05 -12.85
N PRO A 23 -3.22 -31.39 -12.84
CA PRO A 23 -3.15 -32.18 -11.60
C PRO A 23 -2.06 -31.71 -10.62
N ARG A 24 -0.95 -31.14 -11.13
CA ARG A 24 0.19 -30.66 -10.33
C ARG A 24 -0.19 -29.54 -9.38
N VAL A 25 -1.25 -28.80 -9.71
CA VAL A 25 -1.67 -27.57 -9.04
C VAL A 25 -2.73 -27.87 -7.97
N GLY A 26 -3.17 -29.12 -7.85
CA GLY A 26 -4.09 -29.56 -6.80
C GLY A 26 -5.43 -28.82 -6.79
N ARG A 27 -5.89 -28.34 -7.96
CA ARG A 27 -7.08 -27.49 -8.14
C ARG A 27 -7.03 -26.17 -7.35
N GLN A 28 -5.85 -25.69 -6.95
CA GLN A 28 -5.71 -24.39 -6.31
C GLN A 28 -5.70 -23.27 -7.35
N GLN A 29 -6.29 -22.14 -6.99
CA GLN A 29 -6.27 -20.95 -7.84
C GLN A 29 -4.92 -20.23 -7.68
N LEU A 30 -4.51 -19.49 -8.70
CA LEU A 30 -3.29 -18.66 -8.64
C LEU A 30 -3.25 -17.74 -7.41
N SER A 31 -4.40 -17.18 -7.01
CA SER A 31 -4.54 -16.36 -5.80
C SER A 31 -4.13 -17.10 -4.52
N SER A 32 -4.43 -18.40 -4.43
CA SER A 32 -4.04 -19.25 -3.30
C SER A 32 -2.53 -19.42 -3.20
N PHE A 33 -1.81 -19.50 -4.32
CA PHE A 33 -0.34 -19.54 -4.31
C PHE A 33 0.26 -18.19 -3.94
N LEU A 34 -0.30 -17.09 -4.45
CA LEU A 34 0.20 -15.74 -4.19
C LEU A 34 0.08 -15.33 -2.73
N ILE A 35 -0.89 -15.88 -1.98
CA ILE A 35 -1.03 -15.62 -0.55
C ILE A 35 -0.14 -16.51 0.33
N MET A 36 0.44 -17.59 -0.21
CA MET A 36 1.25 -18.52 0.58
C MET A 36 2.42 -17.86 1.31
N PRO A 37 3.23 -16.96 0.71
CA PRO A 37 4.39 -16.38 1.41
C PRO A 37 3.99 -15.60 2.67
N VAL A 38 2.86 -14.89 2.63
CA VAL A 38 2.30 -14.13 3.76
C VAL A 38 1.85 -15.08 4.87
N GLN A 39 1.28 -16.24 4.52
CA GLN A 39 0.79 -17.22 5.49
C GLN A 39 1.88 -18.16 6.02
N ARG A 40 2.96 -18.34 5.26
CA ARG A 40 3.99 -19.35 5.54
C ARG A 40 4.86 -18.97 6.74
N ILE A 41 5.17 -17.69 6.87
CA ILE A 41 6.06 -17.17 7.92
C ILE A 41 5.41 -17.26 9.31
N PRO A 42 4.16 -16.80 9.52
CA PRO A 42 3.44 -17.05 10.77
C PRO A 42 3.35 -18.54 11.14
N ARG A 43 3.18 -19.42 10.14
CA ARG A 43 3.13 -20.87 10.37
C ARG A 43 4.44 -21.42 10.91
N TYR A 44 5.59 -20.96 10.40
CA TYR A 44 6.89 -21.37 10.95
C TYR A 44 7.09 -20.89 12.37
N LEU A 45 6.64 -19.68 12.70
CA LEU A 45 6.68 -19.17 14.07
C LEU A 45 5.92 -20.08 15.04
N LEU A 46 4.69 -20.49 14.68
CA LEU A 46 3.88 -21.41 15.48
C LEU A 46 4.56 -22.76 15.66
N LEU A 47 5.06 -23.36 14.57
CA LEU A 47 5.72 -24.66 14.61
C LEU A 47 6.99 -24.65 15.46
N LEU A 48 7.86 -23.65 15.27
CA LEU A 48 9.11 -23.55 16.01
C LEU A 48 8.88 -23.21 17.48
N SER A 49 7.88 -22.38 17.79
CA SER A 49 7.48 -22.11 19.17
C SER A 49 7.01 -23.38 19.86
N GLU A 50 6.25 -24.23 19.16
CA GLU A 50 5.76 -25.48 19.72
C GLU A 50 6.89 -26.49 19.95
N ILE A 51 7.85 -26.59 19.02
CA ILE A 51 9.05 -27.41 19.18
C ILE A 51 9.88 -26.92 20.38
N LEU A 52 10.08 -25.61 20.51
CA LEU A 52 10.83 -25.02 21.62
C LEU A 52 10.19 -25.34 22.98
N LYS A 53 8.85 -25.29 23.09
CA LYS A 53 8.14 -25.66 24.33
C LYS A 53 8.36 -27.12 24.76
N HIS A 54 8.58 -28.01 23.80
CA HIS A 54 8.79 -29.44 24.04
C HIS A 54 10.28 -29.83 24.05
N THR A 55 11.20 -28.87 23.96
CA THR A 55 12.64 -29.11 24.00
C THR A 55 13.18 -28.62 25.35
N GLU A 56 13.74 -29.53 26.15
CA GLU A 56 14.36 -29.21 27.44
C GLU A 56 15.48 -28.17 27.31
N GLU A 57 15.70 -27.35 28.34
CA GLU A 57 16.70 -26.27 28.32
C GLU A 57 18.14 -26.78 28.17
N ASP A 58 18.42 -28.00 28.68
CA ASP A 58 19.73 -28.64 28.60
C ASP A 58 20.05 -29.22 27.21
N HIS A 59 19.06 -29.27 26.31
CA HIS A 59 19.26 -29.80 24.98
C HIS A 59 20.12 -28.82 24.14
N PRO A 60 21.14 -29.30 23.40
CA PRO A 60 22.02 -28.44 22.61
C PRO A 60 21.27 -27.56 21.58
N ASP A 61 20.13 -28.03 21.08
CA ASP A 61 19.30 -27.28 20.12
C ASP A 61 18.40 -26.22 20.76
N HIS A 62 18.19 -26.21 22.09
CA HIS A 62 17.28 -25.27 22.75
C HIS A 62 17.69 -23.81 22.47
N LYS A 63 18.99 -23.51 22.57
CA LYS A 63 19.53 -22.18 22.27
C LYS A 63 19.30 -21.79 20.80
N ASN A 64 19.53 -22.72 19.88
CA ASN A 64 19.36 -22.49 18.44
C ASN A 64 17.88 -22.26 18.08
N LEU A 65 16.98 -23.05 18.67
CA LEU A 65 15.53 -22.89 18.50
C LEU A 65 15.04 -21.55 19.02
N LYS A 66 15.52 -21.11 20.20
CA LYS A 66 15.17 -19.80 20.76
C LYS A 66 15.60 -18.66 19.84
N THR A 67 16.81 -18.73 19.27
CA THR A 67 17.28 -17.76 18.28
C THR A 67 16.45 -17.79 17.00
N ALA A 68 16.10 -18.98 16.50
CA ALA A 68 15.28 -19.15 15.30
C ALA A 68 13.86 -18.56 15.47
N VAL A 69 13.22 -18.80 16.62
CA VAL A 69 11.90 -18.23 16.97
C VAL A 69 11.98 -16.70 17.00
N SER A 70 13.00 -16.13 17.64
CA SER A 70 13.20 -14.67 17.66
C SER A 70 13.36 -14.10 16.25
N ALA A 71 14.24 -14.67 15.43
CA ALA A 71 14.50 -14.19 14.08
C ALA A 71 13.25 -14.22 13.18
N ILE A 72 12.42 -15.26 13.31
CA ILE A 72 11.18 -15.37 12.54
C ILE A 72 10.10 -14.42 13.07
N SER A 73 10.05 -14.16 14.37
CA SER A 73 9.18 -13.13 14.95
C SER A 73 9.51 -11.73 14.43
N ASP A 74 10.80 -11.39 14.37
CA ASP A 74 11.27 -10.12 13.83
C ASP A 74 10.94 -10.00 12.33
N MET A 75 11.14 -11.08 11.57
CA MET A 75 10.77 -11.14 10.16
C MET A 75 9.26 -10.96 9.95
N ASN A 76 8.42 -11.56 10.80
CA ASN A 76 6.98 -11.40 10.71
C ASN A 76 6.56 -9.95 10.93
N THR A 77 7.12 -9.31 11.96
CA THR A 77 6.90 -7.89 12.26
C THR A 77 7.35 -6.99 11.11
N MET A 78 8.52 -7.29 10.52
CA MET A 78 9.02 -6.56 9.35
C MET A 78 8.08 -6.66 8.15
N LEU A 79 7.50 -7.84 7.90
CA LEU A 79 6.57 -8.05 6.80
C LEU A 79 5.26 -7.31 7.00
N ASP A 80 4.71 -7.35 8.21
CA ASP A 80 3.49 -6.60 8.56
C ASP A 80 3.70 -5.11 8.32
N ASN A 81 4.81 -4.56 8.81
CA ASN A 81 5.18 -3.15 8.59
C ASN A 81 5.36 -2.82 7.11
N LYS A 82 5.97 -3.71 6.32
CA LYS A 82 6.16 -3.50 4.87
C LYS A 82 4.85 -3.55 4.10
N MET A 83 3.95 -4.43 4.50
CA MET A 83 2.62 -4.51 3.92
C MET A 83 1.83 -3.24 4.24
N GLU A 84 1.91 -2.74 5.48
CA GLU A 84 1.30 -1.47 5.86
C GLU A 84 1.87 -0.29 5.04
N GLU A 85 3.20 -0.18 4.91
CA GLU A 85 3.84 0.86 4.11
C GLU A 85 3.35 0.84 2.65
N ALA A 86 3.23 -0.36 2.06
CA ALA A 86 2.73 -0.52 0.70
C ALA A 86 1.26 -0.12 0.56
N MET A 87 0.42 -0.44 1.56
CA MET A 87 -1.00 -0.05 1.59
C MET A 87 -1.17 1.46 1.74
N GLN A 88 -0.41 2.08 2.66
CA GLN A 88 -0.39 3.52 2.84
C GLN A 88 0.05 4.23 1.55
N PHE A 89 1.12 3.74 0.92
CA PHE A 89 1.58 4.27 -0.35
C PHE A 89 0.51 4.19 -1.45
N LYS A 90 -0.16 3.03 -1.57
CA LYS A 90 -1.27 2.87 -2.50
C LYS A 90 -2.41 3.85 -2.22
N ARG A 91 -2.73 4.12 -0.96
CA ARG A 91 -3.76 5.09 -0.57
C ARG A 91 -3.40 6.50 -1.04
N VAL A 92 -2.15 6.92 -0.86
CA VAL A 92 -1.65 8.22 -1.34
C VAL A 92 -1.77 8.31 -2.87
N LEU A 93 -1.41 7.25 -3.61
CA LEU A 93 -1.56 7.23 -5.07
C LEU A 93 -3.02 7.34 -5.52
N LEU A 94 -3.95 6.69 -4.81
CA LEU A 94 -5.38 6.80 -5.12
C LEU A 94 -5.92 8.20 -4.83
N LEU A 95 -5.42 8.86 -3.77
CA LEU A 95 -5.77 10.24 -3.48
C LEU A 95 -5.22 11.20 -4.55
N ASP A 96 -3.98 11.01 -5.02
CA ASP A 96 -3.39 11.81 -6.12
C ASP A 96 -4.27 11.82 -7.37
N ASP A 97 -4.86 10.67 -7.72
CA ASP A 97 -5.71 10.50 -8.91
C ASP A 97 -7.09 11.18 -8.76
N GLN A 98 -7.57 11.33 -7.52
CA GLN A 98 -8.85 11.96 -7.22
C GLN A 98 -8.74 13.47 -6.95
N LEU A 99 -7.52 13.99 -6.81
CA LEU A 99 -7.29 15.40 -6.54
C LEU A 99 -7.51 16.24 -7.81
N TYR A 100 -8.30 17.30 -7.67
CA TYR A 100 -8.40 18.34 -8.69
C TYR A 100 -7.16 19.23 -8.60
N TRP A 101 -6.38 19.25 -9.68
CA TRP A 101 -5.19 20.10 -9.80
C TRP A 101 -5.54 21.30 -10.68
N PRO A 102 -5.70 22.52 -10.12
CA PRO A 102 -6.10 23.70 -10.88
C PRO A 102 -5.06 24.09 -11.94
N GLU A 103 -3.79 23.72 -11.76
CA GLU A 103 -2.75 23.89 -12.78
C GLU A 103 -1.90 22.61 -12.97
N PRO A 104 -1.56 22.22 -14.22
CA PRO A 104 -0.76 21.01 -14.51
C PRO A 104 0.66 21.04 -13.93
N ASN A 105 1.20 22.23 -13.67
CA ASN A 105 2.55 22.42 -13.16
C ASN A 105 2.65 22.14 -11.66
N LEU A 106 1.56 22.34 -10.89
CA LEU A 106 1.52 22.07 -9.45
C LEU A 106 1.69 20.59 -9.13
N ARG A 107 1.13 19.69 -9.96
CA ARG A 107 1.32 18.24 -9.81
C ARG A 107 2.78 17.79 -10.00
N LYS A 108 3.54 18.50 -10.82
CA LYS A 108 4.98 18.23 -11.02
C LYS A 108 5.81 18.68 -9.83
N ILE A 109 5.41 19.79 -9.18
CA ILE A 109 6.08 20.37 -8.01
C ILE A 109 5.79 19.52 -6.76
N VAL A 110 4.52 19.14 -6.55
CA VAL A 110 4.07 18.26 -5.47
C VAL A 110 4.20 16.80 -5.93
N ASN A 111 5.42 16.36 -6.21
CA ASN A 111 5.63 14.96 -6.59
C ASN A 111 5.49 14.04 -5.36
N LEU A 112 4.28 13.54 -5.12
CA LEU A 112 3.95 12.60 -4.04
C LEU A 112 4.60 11.21 -4.21
N ARG A 113 5.25 10.94 -5.36
CA ARG A 113 5.98 9.69 -5.63
C ARG A 113 7.43 9.71 -5.16
N GLY A 114 7.97 10.87 -4.78
CA GLY A 114 9.34 11.01 -4.24
C GLY A 114 9.45 10.58 -2.78
N LYS A 115 10.55 9.92 -2.40
CA LYS A 115 10.81 9.47 -1.01
C LYS A 115 10.88 10.61 0.03
N HIS A 116 11.15 11.85 -0.39
CA HIS A 116 11.40 12.99 0.51
C HIS A 116 10.20 13.95 0.65
N THR A 117 9.19 13.85 -0.21
CA THR A 117 8.02 14.76 -0.21
C THR A 117 6.90 14.31 0.73
N ARG A 118 7.09 13.21 1.48
CA ARG A 118 6.08 12.62 2.39
C ARG A 118 5.67 13.54 3.57
N ARG A 119 6.30 14.71 3.75
CA ARG A 119 6.16 15.57 4.94
C ARG A 119 5.85 17.04 4.66
N LEU A 120 5.17 17.37 3.56
CA LEU A 120 4.78 18.76 3.26
C LEU A 120 3.37 18.82 2.66
N LEU A 121 2.39 18.31 3.39
CA LEU A 121 0.98 18.55 3.12
C LEU A 121 0.30 18.44 4.48
N LEU A 122 0.45 19.46 5.32
CA LEU A 122 -0.36 19.77 6.51
C LEU A 122 0.40 20.84 7.29
N GLU A 123 0.29 22.10 6.87
CA GLU A 123 0.27 23.25 7.78
C GLU A 123 -0.24 24.52 7.07
N GLU A 124 0.01 24.69 5.75
CA GLU A 124 -0.44 25.91 5.03
C GLU A 124 -1.12 25.70 3.65
N THR A 125 -1.14 24.49 3.09
CA THR A 125 -1.76 24.27 1.76
C THR A 125 -3.22 23.84 1.90
N GLN A 126 -4.16 24.73 1.58
CA GLN A 126 -5.56 24.37 1.37
C GLN A 126 -5.67 23.36 0.21
N VAL A 127 -5.95 22.10 0.54
CA VAL A 127 -6.25 21.07 -0.45
C VAL A 127 -7.69 21.28 -0.92
N PHE A 128 -7.87 21.82 -2.13
CA PHE A 128 -9.20 21.98 -2.73
C PHE A 128 -9.78 20.61 -3.11
N TRP A 129 -10.83 20.19 -2.41
CA TRP A 129 -11.64 19.00 -2.75
C TRP A 129 -12.97 19.45 -3.37
N ALA A 130 -13.20 19.25 -4.67
CA ALA A 130 -14.55 19.31 -5.28
C ALA A 130 -14.58 18.76 -6.73
N PRO A 131 -15.51 17.82 -7.05
CA PRO A 131 -16.23 17.82 -8.35
C PRO A 131 -17.70 17.29 -8.26
N PRO A 132 -18.61 17.35 -9.27
CA PRO A 132 -18.87 18.31 -10.37
C PRO A 132 -20.35 18.84 -10.45
N SER A 133 -20.57 19.81 -11.34
CA SER A 133 -21.81 20.39 -11.93
C SER A 133 -22.67 21.44 -11.19
N SER A 134 -22.68 21.54 -9.87
CA SER A 134 -23.57 22.51 -9.17
C SER A 134 -22.89 23.76 -8.59
N PHE A 135 -21.56 23.88 -8.71
CA PHE A 135 -20.77 24.86 -7.95
C PHE A 135 -19.93 25.81 -8.82
N CYS A 136 -20.42 26.14 -10.02
CA CYS A 136 -19.70 27.03 -10.95
C CYS A 136 -19.85 28.53 -10.62
N SER A 137 -20.63 28.93 -9.61
CA SER A 137 -20.97 30.35 -9.37
C SER A 137 -20.37 30.98 -8.12
N LEU A 138 -19.59 30.27 -7.30
CA LEU A 138 -19.17 30.76 -5.96
C LEU A 138 -17.70 30.49 -5.61
N LEU A 139 -16.79 30.43 -6.58
CA LEU A 139 -15.36 30.53 -6.27
C LEU A 139 -14.93 32.00 -6.37
N PRO A 140 -14.38 32.61 -5.31
CA PRO A 140 -13.86 33.96 -5.38
C PRO A 140 -12.60 33.98 -6.26
N SER A 141 -12.54 34.94 -7.19
CA SER A 141 -11.33 35.22 -7.99
C SER A 141 -10.13 35.47 -7.09
N PRO A 142 -8.99 34.79 -7.29
CA PRO A 142 -7.78 35.08 -6.54
C PRO A 142 -7.01 36.17 -7.29
N PHE A 143 -7.44 37.43 -7.18
CA PHE A 143 -6.59 38.60 -7.44
C PHE A 143 -7.33 39.86 -6.95
N VAL A 144 -7.38 40.06 -5.63
CA VAL A 144 -7.65 41.39 -5.07
C VAL A 144 -6.29 42.02 -4.81
N LYS A 145 -6.06 43.16 -5.49
CA LYS A 145 -4.91 44.05 -5.29
C LYS A 145 -4.93 44.56 -3.85
N GLU A 146 -3.88 44.31 -3.09
CA GLU A 146 -3.58 45.09 -1.88
C GLU A 146 -2.74 46.30 -2.25
N GLY A 147 -3.17 47.49 -1.80
CA GLY A 147 -2.31 48.66 -1.69
C GLY A 147 -2.79 49.96 -2.34
N GLU A 148 -4.04 50.40 -2.10
CA GLU A 148 -4.33 51.84 -1.96
C GLU A 148 -4.69 52.07 -0.49
N GLU A 149 -3.72 52.55 0.30
CA GLU A 149 -4.00 53.35 1.49
C GLU A 149 -3.32 54.70 1.25
N GLY A 150 -4.13 55.74 1.15
CA GLY A 150 -3.68 57.13 1.12
C GLY A 150 -3.45 57.65 2.53
N GLU A 151 -2.66 58.71 2.63
CA GLU A 151 -2.79 59.70 3.69
C GLU A 151 -2.92 61.08 3.04
N GLU A 152 -3.89 61.82 3.57
CA GLU A 152 -4.34 63.17 3.26
C GLU A 152 -3.32 64.24 3.72
N GLU A 153 -3.43 65.40 3.09
CA GLU A 153 -2.94 66.76 3.46
C GLU A 153 -1.43 67.05 3.56
#